data_AF-A0AA44Q6G2-F1
#
_entry.id   AF-A0AA44Q6G2-F1
#
_cell.length_a   1.000
_cell.length_b   1.000
_cell.length_c   1.000
_cell.angle_alpha   90.00
_cell.angle_beta   90.00
_cell.angle_gamma   90.00
#
_symmetry.space_group_name_H-M   'P 1'
#
loop_
_entity.id
_entity.type
_entity.pdbx_description
1 polymer ?
#
loop_
_entity_poly.entity_id
_entity_poly.type
_entity_poly.pdbx_seq_one_letter_code
_entity_poly.pdbx_strand_id
1 'polypeptide(L)'
;QGKTSDAEFIVENSLYPLDRGSVFFTHANNEYTATPEQLKEHGYYSAVFHSNDKTFWNRDVMYPALGYDRYFNLNDYTGTEQMSVGWGLKDKEFFEQSIPKLKSLPQPFYTKFITLTNHFP
;
A
#
# COMPACT_ATOMS: atom_id res chain seq x y z
N GLN A 1 6.93 -11.49 -12.29
CA GLN A 1 7.50 -10.15 -12.04
C GLN A 1 6.33 -9.20 -11.77
N GLY A 2 6.59 -8.07 -11.11
CA GLY A 2 5.60 -7.09 -10.61
C GLY A 2 4.54 -7.59 -9.61
N LYS A 3 3.81 -8.66 -9.93
CA LYS A 3 2.89 -9.37 -9.01
C LYS A 3 1.96 -8.41 -8.25
N THR A 4 2.15 -8.27 -6.94
CA THR A 4 1.35 -7.37 -6.11
C THR A 4 1.46 -5.93 -6.57
N SER A 5 2.66 -5.43 -6.90
CA SER A 5 2.82 -4.04 -7.33
C SER A 5 2.09 -3.75 -8.64
N ASP A 6 2.00 -4.72 -9.54
CA ASP A 6 1.30 -4.55 -10.82
C ASP A 6 -0.22 -4.51 -10.61
N ALA A 7 -0.74 -5.36 -9.73
CA ALA A 7 -2.15 -5.30 -9.35
C ALA A 7 -2.50 -3.95 -8.72
N GLU A 8 -1.63 -3.44 -7.84
CA GLU A 8 -1.78 -2.10 -7.28
C GLU A 8 -1.76 -1.04 -8.38
N PHE A 9 -0.78 -1.08 -9.29
CA PHE A 9 -0.67 -0.12 -10.39
C PHE A 9 -1.94 -0.04 -11.24
N ILE A 10 -2.49 -1.20 -11.62
CA ILE A 10 -3.72 -1.30 -12.40
C ILE A 10 -4.91 -0.68 -11.64
N VAL A 11 -5.05 -0.99 -10.35
CA VAL A 11 -6.16 -0.47 -9.53
C VAL A 11 -6.07 1.05 -9.40
N GLU A 12 -4.87 1.61 -9.19
CA GLU A 12 -4.73 3.05 -8.96
C GLU A 12 -4.85 3.87 -10.25
N ASN A 13 -4.38 3.35 -11.38
CA ASN A 13 -4.21 4.12 -12.62
C ASN A 13 -5.10 3.66 -13.78
N SER A 14 -5.73 2.49 -13.69
CA SER A 14 -6.41 1.85 -14.83
C SER A 14 -5.49 1.66 -16.06
N LEU A 15 -4.19 1.46 -15.81
CA LEU A 15 -3.16 1.23 -16.84
C LEU A 15 -2.55 -0.16 -16.69
N TYR A 16 -2.22 -0.78 -17.83
CA TYR A 16 -1.44 -2.01 -17.82
C TYR A 16 -0.03 -1.77 -17.27
N PRO A 17 0.56 -2.77 -16.57
CA PRO A 17 1.96 -2.72 -16.17
C PRO A 17 2.90 -2.98 -17.36
N LEU A 18 4.20 -3.09 -17.09
CA LEU A 18 5.19 -3.47 -18.10
C LEU A 18 5.05 -4.96 -18.49
N ASP A 19 5.46 -5.29 -19.71
CA ASP A 19 5.60 -6.66 -20.19
C ASP A 19 6.69 -7.45 -19.42
N ARG A 20 7.71 -6.74 -18.91
CA ARG A 20 8.79 -7.27 -18.08
C ARG A 20 9.20 -6.29 -16.99
N GLY A 21 9.52 -6.81 -15.82
CA GLY A 21 9.94 -6.01 -14.66
C GLY A 21 8.77 -5.58 -13.77
N SER A 22 8.86 -4.37 -13.21
CA SER A 22 7.82 -3.79 -12.35
C SER A 22 7.83 -2.27 -12.54
N VAL A 23 6.65 -1.70 -12.80
CA VAL A 23 6.47 -0.24 -12.93
C VAL A 23 6.96 0.47 -11.67
N PHE A 24 6.67 -0.10 -10.49
CA PHE A 24 7.03 0.51 -9.21
C PHE A 24 8.53 0.72 -9.05
N PHE A 25 9.38 -0.15 -9.61
CA PHE A 25 10.84 0.02 -9.51
C PHE A 25 11.45 0.92 -10.60
N THR A 26 10.80 1.04 -11.75
CA THR A 26 11.40 1.63 -12.95
C THR A 26 10.80 2.97 -13.35
N HIS A 27 9.57 3.26 -12.90
CA HIS A 27 8.78 4.41 -13.32
C HIS A 27 8.11 5.13 -12.13
N ALA A 28 8.63 4.97 -10.91
CA ALA A 28 8.08 5.66 -9.72
C ALA A 28 8.24 7.19 -9.76
N ASN A 29 9.10 7.72 -10.63
CA ASN A 29 9.30 9.17 -10.80
C ASN A 29 8.46 9.77 -11.95
N ASN A 30 7.58 8.98 -12.57
CA ASN A 30 6.65 9.51 -13.56
C ASN A 30 5.57 10.36 -12.88
N GLU A 31 4.97 11.26 -13.67
CA GLU A 31 3.73 11.92 -13.30
C GLU A 31 2.56 10.96 -13.58
N TYR A 32 1.67 10.82 -12.60
CA TYR A 32 0.47 10.00 -12.68
C TYR A 32 -0.76 10.87 -12.46
N THR A 33 -1.93 10.35 -12.83
CA THR A 33 -3.24 10.94 -12.49
C THR A 33 -4.04 9.86 -11.79
N ALA A 34 -3.52 9.43 -10.65
CA ALA A 34 -3.99 8.23 -9.98
C ALA A 34 -5.25 8.48 -9.15
N THR A 35 -6.00 7.42 -8.86
CA THR A 35 -7.23 7.46 -8.07
C THR A 35 -7.10 8.24 -6.75
N PRO A 36 -6.09 7.99 -5.88
CA PRO A 36 -5.94 8.73 -4.63
C PRO A 36 -5.71 10.24 -4.83
N GLU A 37 -4.94 10.63 -5.84
CA GLU A 37 -4.76 12.05 -6.20
C GLU A 37 -6.08 12.69 -6.67
N GLN A 38 -6.81 12.03 -7.56
CA GLN A 38 -8.10 12.52 -8.06
C GLN A 38 -9.15 12.64 -6.94
N LEU A 39 -9.19 11.70 -6.01
CA LEU A 39 -10.11 11.73 -4.88
C LEU A 39 -9.73 12.81 -3.85
N LYS A 40 -8.45 13.17 -3.75
CA LYS A 40 -7.98 14.25 -2.89
C LYS A 40 -8.59 15.60 -3.28
N GLU A 41 -8.76 15.86 -4.58
CA GLU A 41 -9.48 17.05 -5.08
C GLU A 41 -10.95 17.11 -4.61
N HIS A 42 -11.51 15.96 -4.25
CA HIS A 42 -12.87 15.81 -3.72
C HIS A 42 -12.91 15.72 -2.18
N GLY A 43 -11.81 16.07 -1.50
CA GLY A 43 -11.72 16.12 -0.05
C GLY A 43 -11.50 14.77 0.64
N TYR A 44 -11.11 13.72 -0.10
CA TYR A 44 -10.78 12.43 0.49
C TYR A 44 -9.39 12.43 1.10
N TYR A 45 -9.25 11.78 2.26
CA TYR A 45 -7.96 11.40 2.81
C TYR A 45 -7.59 9.98 2.36
N SER A 46 -6.40 9.81 1.78
CA SER A 46 -5.97 8.53 1.20
C SER A 46 -4.90 7.83 2.05
N ALA A 47 -5.09 6.53 2.33
CA ALA A 47 -4.09 5.78 3.09
C ALA A 47 -3.92 4.31 2.67
N VAL A 48 -2.68 3.83 2.71
CA VAL A 48 -2.35 2.41 2.55
C VAL A 48 -1.92 1.81 3.88
N PHE A 49 -2.38 0.59 4.16
CA PHE A 49 -2.02 -0.21 5.33
C PHE A 49 -1.31 -1.48 4.86
N HIS A 50 -0.07 -1.68 5.30
CA HIS A 50 0.70 -2.89 5.01
C HIS A 50 1.81 -3.09 6.05
N SER A 51 1.80 -4.22 6.76
CA SER A 51 2.77 -4.54 7.82
C SER A 51 4.09 -5.12 7.30
N ASN A 52 4.62 -4.57 6.21
CA ASN A 52 5.94 -4.91 5.65
C ASN A 52 6.79 -3.64 5.49
N ASP A 53 8.09 -3.82 5.27
CA ASP A 53 9.03 -2.74 5.01
C ASP A 53 8.55 -1.87 3.84
N LYS A 54 8.57 -0.55 4.03
CA LYS A 54 8.04 0.41 3.07
C LYS A 54 8.80 0.44 1.73
N THR A 55 10.07 0.03 1.74
CA THR A 55 10.92 -0.04 0.54
C THR A 55 10.62 -1.27 -0.29
N PHE A 56 9.88 -2.24 0.26
CA PHE A 56 9.45 -3.41 -0.50
C PHE A 56 8.52 -3.00 -1.64
N TRP A 57 8.82 -3.49 -2.84
CA TRP A 57 8.23 -3.01 -4.09
C TRP A 57 8.44 -1.51 -4.37
N ASN A 58 9.40 -0.81 -3.73
CA ASN A 58 9.62 0.62 -3.93
C ASN A 58 8.39 1.51 -3.64
N ARG A 59 7.55 1.06 -2.69
CA ARG A 59 6.28 1.75 -2.36
C ARG A 59 6.50 3.11 -1.72
N ASP A 60 7.57 3.29 -0.97
CA ASP A 60 7.91 4.57 -0.35
C ASP A 60 8.25 5.67 -1.36
N VAL A 61 8.64 5.31 -2.59
CA VAL A 61 8.81 6.25 -3.71
C VAL A 61 7.55 6.32 -4.58
N MET A 62 6.93 5.17 -4.89
CA MET A 62 5.76 5.14 -5.78
C MET A 62 4.51 5.78 -5.16
N TYR A 63 4.20 5.55 -3.88
CA TYR A 63 2.98 6.09 -3.28
C TYR A 63 2.91 7.62 -3.24
N PRO A 64 4.00 8.35 -2.95
CA PRO A 64 4.03 9.80 -3.17
C PRO A 64 3.70 10.21 -4.60
N ALA A 65 4.22 9.51 -5.61
CA ALA A 65 3.95 9.81 -7.02
C ALA A 65 2.50 9.51 -7.44
N LEU A 66 1.82 8.58 -6.74
CA LEU A 66 0.38 8.32 -6.92
C LEU A 66 -0.50 9.30 -6.11
N GLY A 67 0.07 10.12 -5.23
CA GLY A 67 -0.68 11.10 -4.45
C GLY A 67 -1.33 10.57 -3.15
N TYR A 68 -0.86 9.43 -2.62
CA TYR A 68 -1.31 8.93 -1.32
C TYR A 68 -0.89 9.84 -0.15
N ASP A 69 -1.78 10.10 0.80
CA ASP A 69 -1.49 10.96 1.97
C ASP A 69 -0.71 10.24 3.06
N ARG A 70 -1.01 8.95 3.30
CA ARG A 70 -0.36 8.17 4.35
C ARG A 70 -0.09 6.73 3.95
N TYR A 71 1.11 6.27 4.26
CA TYR A 71 1.46 4.86 4.21
C TYR A 71 1.79 4.33 5.60
N PHE A 72 0.86 3.58 6.21
CA PHE A 72 1.10 2.80 7.41
C PHE A 72 1.89 1.55 7.03
N ASN A 73 3.20 1.58 7.30
CA ASN A 73 4.15 0.53 6.97
C ASN A 73 4.58 -0.23 8.23
N LEU A 74 5.54 -1.16 8.13
CA LEU A 74 6.04 -1.95 9.26
C LEU A 74 6.28 -1.14 10.55
N ASN A 75 6.81 0.09 10.46
CA ASN A 75 7.12 0.92 11.63
C ASN A 75 5.88 1.41 12.39
N ASP A 76 4.69 1.32 11.80
CA ASP A 76 3.42 1.69 12.42
C ASP A 76 2.77 0.53 13.20
N TYR A 77 3.40 -0.65 13.18
CA TYR A 77 2.90 -1.87 13.79
C TYR A 77 3.87 -2.41 14.83
N THR A 78 3.35 -3.10 15.84
CA THR A 78 4.17 -3.88 16.78
C THR A 78 4.07 -5.35 16.43
N GLY A 79 5.22 -6.02 16.31
CA GLY A 79 5.28 -7.44 15.97
C GLY A 79 6.20 -8.21 16.91
N THR A 80 5.81 -9.45 17.19
CA THR A 80 6.67 -10.48 17.78
C THR A 80 6.78 -11.64 16.81
N GLU A 81 7.70 -12.57 17.05
CA GLU A 81 7.83 -13.79 16.24
C GLU A 81 6.51 -14.58 16.17
N GLN A 82 5.71 -14.58 17.24
CA GLN A 82 4.41 -15.27 17.29
C GLN A 82 3.33 -14.55 16.48
N MET A 83 3.40 -13.22 16.38
CA MET A 83 2.46 -12.39 15.62
C MET A 83 2.81 -12.30 14.13
N SER A 84 4.03 -12.66 13.77
CA SER A 84 4.54 -12.56 12.41
C SER A 84 4.58 -13.90 11.68
N VAL A 85 4.51 -13.85 10.36
CA VAL A 85 4.76 -14.99 9.47
C VAL A 85 5.31 -14.47 8.13
N GLY A 86 6.34 -15.14 7.63
CA GLY A 86 6.97 -14.77 6.36
C GLY A 86 7.52 -13.34 6.40
N TRP A 87 6.81 -12.41 5.76
CA TRP A 87 7.29 -11.05 5.46
C TRP A 87 6.67 -9.94 6.31
N GLY A 88 5.87 -10.28 7.33
CA GLY A 88 5.24 -9.28 8.18
C GLY A 88 4.33 -9.87 9.23
N LEU A 89 3.38 -9.07 9.71
CA LEU A 89 2.35 -9.55 10.63
C LEU A 89 1.40 -10.54 9.95
N LYS A 90 0.90 -11.50 10.73
CA LYS A 90 -0.29 -12.28 10.38
C LYS A 90 -1.48 -11.34 10.16
N ASP A 91 -2.38 -11.71 9.26
CA ASP A 91 -3.45 -10.82 8.80
C ASP A 91 -4.41 -10.47 9.94
N LYS A 92 -4.64 -11.40 10.88
CA LYS A 92 -5.44 -11.14 12.09
C LYS A 92 -4.85 -10.00 12.92
N GLU A 93 -3.57 -10.10 13.28
CA GLU A 93 -2.85 -9.09 14.06
C GLU A 93 -2.75 -7.76 13.30
N PHE A 94 -2.52 -7.82 11.99
CA PHE A 94 -2.50 -6.66 11.11
C PHE A 94 -3.83 -5.91 11.12
N PHE A 95 -4.96 -6.60 10.96
CA PHE A 95 -6.28 -5.95 10.99
C PHE A 95 -6.59 -5.39 12.38
N GLU A 96 -6.36 -6.15 13.46
CA GLU A 96 -6.58 -5.69 14.84
C GLU A 96 -5.84 -4.39 15.14
N GLN A 97 -4.58 -4.27 14.73
CA GLN A 97 -3.78 -3.06 14.92
C GLN A 97 -4.11 -1.92 13.92
N SER A 98 -4.73 -2.24 12.79
CA SER A 98 -5.07 -1.24 11.76
C SER A 98 -6.41 -0.57 12.00
N ILE A 99 -7.39 -1.23 12.62
CA ILE A 99 -8.71 -0.64 12.85
C ILE A 99 -8.66 0.65 13.69
N PRO A 100 -7.90 0.74 14.79
CA PRO A 100 -7.77 2.00 15.53
C PRO A 100 -7.16 3.13 14.67
N LYS A 101 -6.17 2.81 13.82
CA LYS A 101 -5.55 3.76 12.90
C LYS A 101 -6.55 4.26 11.85
N LEU A 102 -7.31 3.35 11.25
CA LEU A 102 -8.38 3.67 10.31
C LEU A 102 -9.42 4.61 10.94
N LYS A 103 -9.85 4.33 12.18
CA LYS A 103 -10.82 5.17 12.91
C LYS A 103 -10.31 6.58 13.23
N SER A 104 -9.00 6.79 13.22
CA SER A 104 -8.39 8.10 13.44
C SER A 104 -8.27 8.94 12.17
N LEU A 105 -8.54 8.36 10.99
CA LEU A 105 -8.42 9.09 9.72
C LEU A 105 -9.56 10.09 9.53
N PRO A 106 -9.29 11.26 8.90
CA PRO A 106 -10.34 12.16 8.44
C PRO A 106 -11.29 11.45 7.45
N GLN A 107 -12.58 11.76 7.54
CA GLN A 107 -13.58 11.30 6.57
C GLN A 107 -13.97 12.45 5.60
N PRO A 108 -14.27 12.13 4.32
CA PRO A 108 -14.25 10.79 3.72
C PRO A 108 -12.82 10.27 3.48
N PHE A 109 -12.65 8.94 3.46
CA PHE A 109 -11.33 8.33 3.19
C PHE A 109 -11.38 7.31 2.06
N TYR A 110 -10.26 7.18 1.35
CA TYR A 110 -9.96 6.11 0.41
C TYR A 110 -8.81 5.28 0.98
N THR A 111 -9.05 4.01 1.30
CA THR A 111 -8.02 3.20 1.96
C THR A 111 -7.85 1.83 1.33
N LYS A 112 -6.59 1.37 1.31
CA LYS A 112 -6.19 0.07 0.79
C LYS A 112 -5.46 -0.72 1.86
N PHE A 113 -5.89 -1.96 2.08
CA PHE A 113 -5.27 -2.90 3.01
C PHE A 113 -4.60 -4.03 2.22
N ILE A 114 -3.28 -4.16 2.36
CA ILE A 114 -2.50 -5.16 1.65
C ILE A 114 -2.09 -6.23 2.65
N THR A 115 -2.66 -7.42 2.52
CA THR A 115 -2.40 -8.57 3.40
C THR A 115 -1.10 -9.31 3.01
N LEU A 116 -0.65 -10.21 3.89
CA LEU A 116 0.63 -10.93 3.73
C LEU A 116 0.56 -12.44 4.01
N THR A 117 -0.37 -12.89 4.85
CA THR A 117 -0.33 -14.27 5.40
C THR A 117 -0.43 -15.32 4.30
N ASN A 118 -1.28 -15.10 3.31
CA ASN A 118 -1.48 -16.03 2.19
C ASN A 118 -0.52 -15.73 1.04
N HIS A 119 0.77 -15.74 1.31
CA HIS A 119 1.82 -15.62 0.31
C HIS A 119 2.51 -16.97 0.16
N PHE A 120 2.87 -17.34 -1.09
CA PHE A 120 3.59 -18.57 -1.40
C PHE A 120 4.73 -18.82 -0.38
N PRO A 121 4.91 -20.05 0.14
CA PRO A 121 4.35 -21.32 -0.36
C PRO A 121 2.84 -21.49 -0.22
#